data_AF-A0A673BBL0-F1
#
_entry.id   AF-A0A673BBL0-F1
#
_cell.length_a   1.000
_cell.length_b   1.000
_cell.length_c   1.000
_cell.angle_alpha   90.00
_cell.angle_beta   90.00
_cell.angle_gamma   90.00
#
_symmetry.space_group_name_H-M   'P 1'
#
loop_
_entity.id
_entity.type
_entity.pdbx_description
1 polymer ?
#
loop_
_entity_poly.entity_id
_entity_poly.type
_entity_poly.pdbx_seq_one_letter_code
_entity_poly.pdbx_strand_id
1 'polypeptide(L)'
;LQITEGLQIHKKFNISYGSRFRHSTRICLERIREAMLHHRWQEAAEYMVFYPQKLEGSEIEYRQNRELIWRISIELLHHMPNSKLEDYNNIHERMKHLGVKIYLKVSLEQSFHLMLCGQIEEAKQLLAIGESWRYGKESASQHQTAKLIQAYRSLLDYVIWCDKKFTLDDTDMHSYFRQASVHLKEIFKNPGVWDPFIVSYVEMLEFYDDHEEALKILNDYAYDDTFPPNPNAHVFLYQYLKRRGASDKKLTKVLKVKQQIQKKGDIKKALGIVMDMLDFACWRKELEVWRSLNDIIGKLNSGYEHDTTPPDCQTLAEM
;
A
#
# COMPACT_ATOMS: atom_id res chain seq x y z
N LEU A 1 -20.83 -32.77 24.10
CA LEU A 1 -21.96 -32.83 23.15
C LEU A 1 -21.49 -32.18 21.86
N GLN A 2 -21.24 -32.80 20.72
CA GLN A 2 -21.22 -34.18 20.23
C GLN A 2 -20.05 -34.23 19.22
N ILE A 3 -19.09 -35.14 19.39
CA ILE A 3 -17.99 -35.42 18.44
C ILE A 3 -18.44 -36.44 17.37
N THR A 4 -19.74 -36.74 17.30
CA THR A 4 -20.27 -37.91 16.59
C THR A 4 -20.84 -37.62 15.19
N GLU A 5 -21.04 -36.37 14.76
CA GLU A 5 -21.51 -36.10 13.39
C GLU A 5 -20.42 -36.24 12.31
N GLY A 6 -19.13 -36.18 12.69
CA GLY A 6 -18.03 -36.40 11.76
C GLY A 6 -17.85 -37.86 11.30
N LEU A 7 -18.43 -38.82 12.03
CA LEU A 7 -18.24 -40.26 11.79
C LEU A 7 -19.25 -40.87 10.80
N GLN A 8 -20.32 -40.16 10.42
CA GLN A 8 -21.30 -40.68 9.46
C GLN A 8 -21.00 -40.32 7.99
N ILE A 9 -20.07 -39.41 7.73
CA ILE A 9 -19.57 -39.11 6.36
C ILE A 9 -18.53 -40.16 5.90
N HIS A 10 -18.10 -41.04 6.80
CA HIS A 10 -16.99 -41.98 6.58
C HIS A 10 -17.28 -43.18 5.67
N LYS A 11 -18.54 -43.44 5.30
CA LYS A 11 -18.90 -44.63 4.49
C LYS A 11 -19.16 -44.37 3.00
N LYS A 12 -19.10 -43.13 2.50
CA LYS A 12 -19.51 -42.86 1.11
C LYS A 12 -18.48 -42.20 0.19
N PHE A 13 -17.33 -41.75 0.69
CA PHE A 13 -16.30 -41.22 -0.20
C PHE A 13 -14.91 -41.66 0.26
N ASN A 14 -14.21 -42.32 -0.66
CA ASN A 14 -12.82 -42.76 -0.53
C ASN A 14 -11.90 -41.53 -0.63
N ILE A 15 -11.98 -40.63 0.36
CA ILE A 15 -11.25 -39.35 0.38
C ILE A 15 -9.89 -39.61 1.02
N SER A 16 -8.82 -39.43 0.25
CA SER A 16 -7.44 -39.59 0.73
C SER A 16 -7.14 -38.61 1.88
N TYR A 17 -6.22 -39.01 2.77
CA TYR A 17 -5.86 -38.25 3.98
C TYR A 17 -5.45 -36.80 3.68
N GLY A 18 -4.80 -36.56 2.53
CA GLY A 18 -4.40 -35.22 2.07
C GLY A 18 -5.58 -34.30 1.70
N SER A 19 -6.69 -34.86 1.22
CA SER A 19 -7.90 -34.09 0.90
C SER A 19 -8.65 -33.65 2.18
N ARG A 20 -8.69 -34.51 3.20
CA ARG A 20 -9.27 -34.17 4.52
C ARG A 20 -8.49 -33.07 5.24
N PHE A 21 -7.16 -33.12 5.17
CA PHE A 21 -6.27 -32.12 5.76
C PHE A 21 -6.52 -30.73 5.15
N ARG A 22 -6.47 -30.63 3.81
CA ARG A 22 -6.74 -29.38 3.07
C ARG A 22 -8.11 -28.80 3.37
N HIS A 23 -9.14 -29.64 3.44
CA HIS A 23 -10.49 -29.22 3.81
C HIS A 23 -10.51 -28.60 5.22
N SER A 24 -9.85 -29.23 6.19
CA SER A 24 -9.79 -28.73 7.56
C SER A 24 -9.00 -27.42 7.72
N THR A 25 -7.94 -27.23 6.93
CA THR A 25 -7.13 -26.01 6.90
C THR A 25 -7.90 -24.85 6.29
N ARG A 26 -8.64 -25.12 5.22
CA ARG A 26 -9.55 -24.15 4.60
C ARG A 26 -10.64 -23.70 5.56
N ILE A 27 -11.31 -24.63 6.24
CA ILE A 27 -12.34 -24.29 7.24
C ILE A 27 -11.74 -23.42 8.35
N CYS A 28 -10.54 -23.75 8.85
CA CYS A 28 -9.87 -22.95 9.87
C CYS A 28 -9.65 -21.50 9.42
N LEU A 29 -9.15 -21.31 8.20
CA LEU A 29 -8.94 -19.97 7.63
C LEU A 29 -10.27 -19.21 7.43
N GLU A 30 -11.33 -19.89 6.98
CA GLU A 30 -12.65 -19.30 6.83
C GLU A 30 -13.20 -18.83 8.18
N ARG A 31 -13.01 -19.60 9.26
CA ARG A 31 -13.39 -19.20 10.62
C ARG A 31 -12.61 -18.01 11.14
N ILE A 32 -11.28 -17.97 10.90
CA ILE A 32 -10.46 -16.80 11.26
C ILE A 32 -11.01 -15.55 10.58
N ARG A 33 -11.25 -15.61 9.25
CA ARG A 33 -11.76 -14.48 8.48
C ARG A 33 -13.15 -14.05 8.95
N GLU A 34 -14.04 -14.99 9.19
CA GLU A 34 -15.38 -14.72 9.69
C GLU A 34 -15.33 -14.03 11.06
N ALA A 35 -14.50 -14.51 11.99
CA ALA A 35 -14.33 -13.90 13.30
C ALA A 35 -13.76 -12.48 13.19
N MET A 36 -12.72 -12.25 12.37
CA MET A 36 -12.15 -10.92 12.13
C MET A 36 -13.17 -9.95 11.52
N LEU A 37 -13.96 -10.39 10.53
CA LEU A 37 -15.00 -9.56 9.90
C LEU A 37 -16.09 -9.10 10.87
N HIS A 38 -16.33 -9.89 11.93
CA HIS A 38 -17.30 -9.56 12.97
C HIS A 38 -16.65 -8.99 14.24
N HIS A 39 -15.40 -8.54 14.18
CA HIS A 39 -14.64 -7.98 15.31
C HIS A 39 -14.51 -8.93 16.52
N ARG A 40 -14.61 -10.25 16.30
CA ARG A 40 -14.40 -11.29 17.33
C ARG A 40 -12.92 -11.66 17.37
N TRP A 41 -12.08 -10.71 17.78
CA TRP A 41 -10.62 -10.83 17.70
C TRP A 41 -10.03 -11.95 18.55
N GLN A 42 -10.58 -12.16 19.75
CA GLN A 42 -10.17 -13.26 20.63
C GLN A 42 -10.40 -14.63 19.99
N GLU A 43 -11.59 -14.84 19.41
CA GLU A 43 -11.95 -16.08 18.70
C GLU A 43 -11.03 -16.29 17.47
N ALA A 44 -10.78 -15.22 16.71
CA ALA A 44 -9.88 -15.27 15.57
C ALA A 44 -8.44 -15.65 16.00
N ALA A 45 -7.96 -15.12 17.12
CA ALA A 45 -6.65 -15.47 17.68
C ALA A 45 -6.58 -16.94 18.12
N GLU A 46 -7.63 -17.47 18.75
CA GLU A 46 -7.71 -18.88 19.14
C GLU A 46 -7.62 -19.81 17.93
N TYR A 47 -8.33 -19.53 16.84
CA TYR A 47 -8.19 -20.29 15.60
C TYR A 47 -6.79 -20.13 14.96
N MET A 48 -6.21 -18.93 15.06
CA MET A 48 -4.90 -18.62 14.49
C MET A 48 -3.76 -19.40 15.16
N VAL A 49 -3.88 -19.82 16.42
CA VAL A 49 -2.89 -20.71 17.07
C VAL A 49 -2.76 -22.05 16.32
N PHE A 50 -3.87 -22.60 15.85
CA PHE A 50 -3.89 -23.92 15.21
C PHE A 50 -3.60 -23.88 13.71
N TYR A 51 -3.84 -22.74 13.05
CA TYR A 51 -3.72 -22.63 11.60
C TYR A 51 -2.29 -22.90 11.07
N PRO A 52 -1.20 -22.31 11.63
CA PRO A 52 0.16 -22.63 11.24
C PRO A 52 0.53 -24.10 11.49
N GLN A 53 0.12 -24.68 12.63
CA GLN A 53 0.38 -26.08 12.96
C GLN A 53 -0.26 -27.03 11.95
N LYS A 54 -1.49 -26.70 11.52
CA LYS A 54 -2.20 -27.37 10.42
C LYS A 54 -1.58 -27.16 9.05
N LEU A 55 -0.52 -26.38 8.91
CA LEU A 55 0.23 -26.23 7.67
C LEU A 55 1.62 -26.89 7.75
N GLU A 56 2.12 -27.19 8.95
CA GLU A 56 3.42 -27.85 9.16
C GLU A 56 3.48 -29.25 8.52
N GLY A 57 2.34 -29.91 8.30
CA GLY A 57 2.25 -31.17 7.54
C GLY A 57 2.53 -31.03 6.03
N SER A 58 2.64 -29.81 5.50
CA SER A 58 2.92 -29.53 4.08
C SER A 58 3.78 -28.28 3.94
N GLU A 59 5.09 -28.47 3.75
CA GLU A 59 6.06 -27.37 3.61
C GLU A 59 5.71 -26.43 2.42
N ILE A 60 5.06 -26.96 1.38
CA ILE A 60 4.59 -26.18 0.23
C ILE A 60 3.44 -25.27 0.63
N GLU A 61 2.42 -25.81 1.32
CA GLU A 61 1.25 -25.04 1.75
C GLU A 61 1.65 -24.00 2.80
N TYR A 62 2.52 -24.37 3.74
CA TYR A 62 3.07 -23.41 4.70
C TYR A 62 3.77 -22.26 3.97
N ARG A 63 4.69 -22.56 3.03
CA ARG A 63 5.40 -21.54 2.23
C ARG A 63 4.46 -20.59 1.49
N GLN A 64 3.40 -21.13 0.88
CA GLN A 64 2.41 -20.33 0.15
C GLN A 64 1.58 -19.42 1.06
N ASN A 65 1.39 -19.81 2.33
CA ASN A 65 0.55 -19.08 3.28
C ASN A 65 1.33 -18.19 4.26
N ARG A 66 2.66 -18.09 4.16
CA ARG A 66 3.49 -17.29 5.09
C ARG A 66 3.07 -15.83 5.17
N GLU A 67 2.87 -15.18 4.03
CA GLU A 67 2.45 -13.78 4.00
C GLU A 67 1.08 -13.61 4.65
N LEU A 68 0.15 -14.53 4.38
CA LEU A 68 -1.17 -14.52 5.01
C LEU A 68 -1.10 -14.71 6.54
N ILE A 69 -0.29 -15.67 6.99
CA ILE A 69 -0.07 -15.92 8.42
C ILE A 69 0.45 -14.66 9.09
N TRP A 70 1.47 -14.03 8.51
CA TRP A 70 2.05 -12.80 9.01
C TRP A 70 1.05 -11.65 9.10
N ARG A 71 0.30 -11.36 8.02
CA ARG A 71 -0.67 -10.26 7.98
C ARG A 71 -1.79 -10.46 8.99
N ILE A 72 -2.36 -11.67 9.08
CA ILE A 72 -3.39 -11.99 10.07
C ILE A 72 -2.83 -11.82 11.48
N SER A 73 -1.64 -12.34 11.73
CA SER A 73 -0.98 -12.25 13.03
C SER A 73 -0.78 -10.80 13.50
N ILE A 74 -0.31 -9.92 12.62
CA ILE A 74 -0.12 -8.49 12.94
C ILE A 74 -1.46 -7.78 13.13
N GLU A 75 -2.44 -8.05 12.26
CA GLU A 75 -3.78 -7.48 12.41
C GLU A 75 -4.42 -7.88 13.74
N LEU A 76 -4.29 -9.15 14.16
CA LEU A 76 -4.78 -9.58 15.47
C LEU A 76 -4.11 -8.81 16.60
N LEU A 77 -2.79 -8.62 16.58
CA LEU A 77 -2.09 -7.85 17.61
C LEU A 77 -2.58 -6.39 17.69
N HIS A 78 -3.00 -5.78 16.59
CA HIS A 78 -3.55 -4.43 16.60
C HIS A 78 -4.87 -4.31 17.36
N HIS A 79 -5.68 -5.37 17.40
CA HIS A 79 -6.99 -5.38 18.06
C HIS A 79 -7.01 -6.08 19.42
N MET A 80 -5.86 -6.60 19.87
CA MET A 80 -5.74 -7.27 21.15
C MET A 80 -5.32 -6.28 22.26
N PRO A 81 -6.09 -6.17 23.35
CA PRO A 81 -5.93 -5.09 24.34
C PRO A 81 -4.61 -5.14 25.14
N ASN A 82 -3.94 -6.30 25.16
CA ASN A 82 -2.73 -6.54 25.94
C ASN A 82 -1.47 -6.74 25.09
N SER A 83 -1.54 -6.47 23.78
CA SER A 83 -0.40 -6.67 22.89
C SER A 83 0.71 -5.66 23.19
N LYS A 84 1.92 -6.17 23.35
CA LYS A 84 3.14 -5.42 23.64
C LYS A 84 4.02 -5.35 22.39
N LEU A 85 4.93 -4.38 22.34
CA LEU A 85 5.94 -4.25 21.28
C LEU A 85 6.74 -5.56 21.07
N GLU A 86 7.01 -6.29 22.14
CA GLU A 86 7.69 -7.59 22.10
C GLU A 86 6.90 -8.64 21.28
N ASP A 87 5.56 -8.63 21.36
CA ASP A 87 4.72 -9.56 20.61
C ASP A 87 4.85 -9.33 19.10
N TYR A 88 4.87 -8.06 18.67
CA TYR A 88 5.11 -7.69 17.27
C TYR A 88 6.51 -8.13 16.83
N ASN A 89 7.54 -7.84 17.63
CA ASN A 89 8.92 -8.21 17.33
C ASN A 89 9.09 -9.72 17.18
N ASN A 90 8.47 -10.52 18.04
CA ASN A 90 8.50 -11.97 17.95
C ASN A 90 7.93 -12.49 16.62
N ILE A 91 6.81 -11.90 16.16
CA ILE A 91 6.20 -12.26 14.87
C ILE A 91 7.11 -11.83 13.72
N HIS A 92 7.59 -10.59 13.71
CA HIS A 92 8.49 -10.10 12.66
C HIS A 92 9.77 -10.93 12.56
N GLU A 93 10.44 -11.21 13.67
CA GLU A 93 11.66 -12.02 13.70
C GLU A 93 11.38 -13.44 13.20
N ARG A 94 10.28 -14.08 13.64
CA ARG A 94 9.90 -15.39 13.11
C ARG A 94 9.70 -15.33 11.59
N MET A 95 9.00 -14.32 11.08
CA MET A 95 8.75 -14.18 9.64
C MET A 95 10.02 -13.93 8.84
N LYS A 96 10.96 -13.12 9.36
CA LYS A 96 12.27 -12.89 8.74
C LYS A 96 13.09 -14.17 8.62
N HIS A 97 13.10 -15.00 9.66
CA HIS A 97 13.81 -16.30 9.65
C HIS A 97 13.20 -17.30 8.67
N LEU A 98 11.90 -17.20 8.40
CA LEU A 98 11.22 -18.14 7.51
C LEU A 98 11.63 -17.98 6.05
N GLY A 99 11.97 -16.78 5.56
CA GLY A 99 12.28 -16.66 4.14
C GLY A 99 12.91 -15.35 3.67
N VAL A 100 13.97 -15.52 2.89
CA VAL A 100 14.72 -14.47 2.17
C VAL A 100 13.84 -13.53 1.34
N LYS A 101 12.79 -14.07 0.72
CA LYS A 101 11.92 -13.30 -0.18
C LYS A 101 11.01 -12.31 0.55
N ILE A 102 10.66 -12.58 1.80
CA ILE A 102 9.74 -11.74 2.59
C ILE A 102 10.49 -10.84 3.57
N TYR A 103 11.77 -11.13 3.84
CA TYR A 103 12.60 -10.41 4.81
C TYR A 103 12.50 -8.88 4.66
N LEU A 104 12.72 -8.35 3.46
CA LEU A 104 12.65 -6.92 3.18
C LEU A 104 11.25 -6.33 3.43
N LYS A 105 10.18 -7.03 3.04
CA LYS A 105 8.80 -6.57 3.30
C LYS A 105 8.49 -6.54 4.79
N VAL A 106 8.93 -7.55 5.53
CA VAL A 106 8.73 -7.64 6.99
C VAL A 106 9.51 -6.55 7.71
N SER A 107 10.77 -6.29 7.31
CA SER A 107 11.56 -5.19 7.85
C SER A 107 10.92 -3.83 7.58
N LEU A 108 10.29 -3.63 6.42
CA LEU A 108 9.58 -2.40 6.10
C LEU A 108 8.34 -2.22 6.98
N GLU A 109 7.50 -3.24 7.14
CA GLU A 109 6.33 -3.15 8.04
C GLU A 109 6.74 -2.90 9.48
N GLN A 110 7.76 -3.60 9.97
CA GLN A 110 8.26 -3.38 11.33
C GLN A 110 8.82 -1.97 11.51
N SER A 111 9.47 -1.39 10.49
CA SER A 111 9.90 0.01 10.54
C SER A 111 8.71 0.96 10.68
N PHE A 112 7.58 0.66 10.03
CA PHE A 112 6.35 1.45 10.15
C PHE A 112 5.77 1.36 11.56
N HIS A 113 5.78 0.17 12.15
CA HIS A 113 5.37 0.00 13.54
C HIS A 113 6.24 0.81 14.51
N LEU A 114 7.56 0.75 14.34
CA LEU A 114 8.51 1.52 15.16
C LEU A 114 8.26 3.04 15.02
N MET A 115 8.02 3.53 13.81
CA MET A 115 7.63 4.93 13.59
C MET A 115 6.36 5.32 14.33
N LEU A 116 5.31 4.48 14.31
CA LEU A 116 4.06 4.74 15.03
C LEU A 116 4.27 4.77 16.55
N CYS A 117 5.28 4.04 17.06
CA CYS A 117 5.70 4.07 18.46
C CYS A 117 6.66 5.24 18.78
N GLY A 118 6.98 6.12 17.82
CA GLY A 118 7.91 7.24 18.00
C GLY A 118 9.39 6.85 18.00
N GLN A 119 9.72 5.61 17.63
CA GLN A 119 11.09 5.06 17.62
C GLN A 119 11.74 5.24 16.23
N ILE A 120 12.00 6.51 15.87
CA ILE A 120 12.45 6.90 14.52
C ILE A 120 13.86 6.38 14.20
N GLU A 121 14.80 6.49 15.13
CA GLU A 121 16.19 6.05 14.93
C GLU A 121 16.28 4.52 14.85
N GLU A 122 15.50 3.80 15.67
CA GLU A 122 15.41 2.34 15.61
C GLU A 122 14.79 1.87 14.30
N ALA A 123 13.75 2.55 13.81
CA ALA A 123 13.16 2.29 12.49
C ALA A 123 14.20 2.45 11.38
N LYS A 124 15.02 3.51 11.45
CA LYS A 124 16.09 3.79 10.47
C LYS A 124 17.16 2.72 10.52
N GLN A 125 17.63 2.35 11.71
CA GLN A 125 18.64 1.32 11.90
C GLN A 125 18.16 -0.03 11.39
N LEU A 126 16.89 -0.38 11.63
CA LEU A 126 16.27 -1.60 11.12
C LEU A 126 16.29 -1.65 9.59
N LEU A 127 15.94 -0.55 8.92
CA LEU A 127 15.98 -0.48 7.45
C LEU A 127 17.42 -0.56 6.91
N ALA A 128 18.40 0.04 7.59
CA ALA A 128 19.81 -0.05 7.21
C ALA A 128 20.33 -1.49 7.29
N ILE A 129 20.00 -2.21 8.37
CA ILE A 129 20.30 -3.65 8.50
C ILE A 129 19.59 -4.42 7.37
N GLY A 130 18.31 -4.13 7.15
CA GLY A 130 17.50 -4.70 6.09
C GLY A 130 18.13 -4.57 4.71
N GLU A 131 18.62 -3.38 4.39
CA GLU A 131 19.27 -3.05 3.12
C GLU A 131 20.59 -3.79 2.94
N SER A 132 21.38 -4.00 3.99
CA SER A 132 22.65 -4.73 3.90
C SER A 132 22.46 -6.25 3.73
N TRP A 133 21.25 -6.74 3.98
CA TRP A 133 20.97 -8.17 3.97
C TRP A 133 21.00 -8.72 2.54
N ARG A 134 21.89 -9.69 2.28
CA ARG A 134 22.09 -10.31 0.96
C ARG A 134 22.06 -11.82 1.12
N TYR A 135 21.22 -12.48 0.33
CA TYR A 135 21.24 -13.94 0.21
C TYR A 135 20.82 -14.38 -1.19
N GLY A 136 21.71 -15.12 -1.87
CA GLY A 136 21.47 -15.65 -3.21
C GLY A 136 21.41 -14.60 -4.32
N LYS A 137 20.88 -14.99 -5.49
CA LYS A 137 20.64 -14.08 -6.62
C LYS A 137 19.39 -13.25 -6.36
N GLU A 138 19.53 -11.93 -6.43
CA GLU A 138 18.42 -11.00 -6.27
C GLU A 138 17.45 -11.09 -7.44
N SER A 139 16.16 -11.26 -7.15
CA SER A 139 15.10 -11.14 -8.16
C SER A 139 14.75 -9.68 -8.44
N ALA A 140 14.19 -9.38 -9.61
CA ALA A 140 13.76 -8.02 -9.96
C ALA A 140 12.79 -7.40 -8.92
N SER A 141 11.90 -8.21 -8.35
CA SER A 141 10.98 -7.77 -7.28
C SER A 141 11.70 -7.43 -5.97
N GLN A 142 12.75 -8.18 -5.61
CA GLN A 142 13.57 -7.87 -4.44
C GLN A 142 14.35 -6.58 -4.65
N HIS A 143 14.89 -6.38 -5.85
CA HIS A 143 15.60 -5.16 -6.21
C HIS A 143 14.70 -3.91 -6.11
N GLN A 144 13.46 -4.01 -6.59
CA GLN A 144 12.48 -2.92 -6.42
C GLN A 144 12.13 -2.68 -4.94
N THR A 145 12.00 -3.74 -4.15
CA THR A 145 11.74 -3.63 -2.70
C THR A 145 12.93 -2.99 -1.96
N ALA A 146 14.16 -3.30 -2.37
CA ALA A 146 15.37 -2.70 -1.81
C ALA A 146 15.43 -1.18 -2.10
N LYS A 147 15.13 -0.75 -3.33
CA LYS A 147 15.00 0.68 -3.68
C LYS A 147 13.94 1.39 -2.82
N LEU A 148 12.82 0.73 -2.56
CA LEU A 148 11.78 1.28 -1.70
C LEU A 148 12.25 1.43 -0.24
N ILE A 149 12.95 0.42 0.30
CA ILE A 149 13.55 0.49 1.64
C ILE A 149 14.54 1.65 1.74
N GLN A 150 15.38 1.82 0.73
CA GLN A 150 16.32 2.94 0.65
C GLN A 150 15.59 4.29 0.68
N ALA A 151 14.51 4.44 -0.09
CA ALA A 151 13.69 5.65 -0.09
C ALA A 151 13.05 5.93 1.27
N TYR A 152 12.49 4.92 1.94
CA TYR A 152 11.92 5.08 3.29
C TYR A 152 12.99 5.38 4.34
N ARG A 153 14.18 4.78 4.25
CA ARG A 153 15.32 5.13 5.11
C ARG A 153 15.71 6.60 4.93
N SER A 154 15.78 7.09 3.70
CA SER A 154 16.03 8.52 3.44
C SER A 154 14.89 9.43 3.87
N LEU A 155 13.64 8.94 3.89
CA LEU A 155 12.53 9.67 4.49
C LEU A 155 12.71 9.80 6.01
N LEU A 156 13.25 8.78 6.68
CA LEU A 156 13.62 8.88 8.10
C LEU A 156 14.77 9.86 8.34
N ASP A 157 15.76 9.91 7.44
CA ASP A 157 16.79 10.95 7.47
C ASP A 157 16.18 12.36 7.38
N TYR A 158 15.17 12.53 6.53
CA TYR A 158 14.40 13.78 6.43
C TYR A 158 13.60 14.09 7.71
N VAL A 159 12.96 13.11 8.34
CA VAL A 159 12.23 13.30 9.61
C VAL A 159 13.20 13.76 10.70
N ILE A 160 14.35 13.10 10.82
CA ILE A 160 15.41 13.48 11.77
C ILE A 160 15.95 14.88 11.45
N TRP A 161 16.11 15.22 10.17
CA TRP A 161 16.48 16.57 9.73
C TRP A 161 15.43 17.61 10.15
N CYS A 162 14.13 17.31 10.05
CA CYS A 162 13.07 18.21 10.49
C CYS A 162 13.12 18.53 11.98
N ASP A 163 13.45 17.56 12.82
CA ASP A 163 13.60 17.76 14.26
C ASP A 163 14.85 18.61 14.59
N LYS A 164 15.88 18.49 13.74
CA LYS A 164 17.21 19.10 13.96
C LYS A 164 17.37 20.49 13.34
N LYS A 165 16.56 20.85 12.33
CA LYS A 165 16.72 22.08 11.53
C LYS A 165 16.60 23.39 12.33
N PHE A 166 16.10 23.33 13.57
CA PHE A 166 16.01 24.48 14.48
C PHE A 166 16.88 24.35 15.74
N THR A 167 17.60 23.24 15.92
CA THR A 167 18.22 22.88 17.21
C THR A 167 19.71 22.51 17.14
N LEU A 168 20.24 22.12 15.97
CA LEU A 168 21.64 21.71 15.79
C LEU A 168 22.46 22.69 14.95
N ASP A 169 23.79 22.51 15.00
CA ASP A 169 24.75 23.17 14.11
C ASP A 169 24.52 22.77 12.64
N ASP A 170 24.83 23.69 11.74
CA ASP A 170 24.57 23.60 10.30
C ASP A 170 25.26 22.37 9.67
N THR A 171 26.42 21.98 10.20
CA THR A 171 27.21 20.82 9.74
C THR A 171 26.46 19.49 9.86
N ASP A 172 25.85 19.23 11.02
CA ASP A 172 25.13 17.98 11.28
C ASP A 172 23.84 17.92 10.47
N MET A 173 23.15 19.06 10.37
CA MET A 173 21.94 19.21 9.56
C MET A 173 22.22 18.92 8.07
N HIS A 174 23.30 19.48 7.54
CA HIS A 174 23.74 19.22 6.17
C HIS A 174 24.07 17.75 5.90
N SER A 175 24.55 17.01 6.90
CA SER A 175 24.81 15.58 6.78
C SER A 175 23.52 14.78 6.52
N TYR A 176 22.44 15.06 7.28
CA TYR A 176 21.14 14.42 7.07
C TYR A 176 20.52 14.79 5.73
N PHE A 177 20.63 16.06 5.32
CA PHE A 177 20.22 16.49 3.99
C PHE A 177 20.90 15.67 2.88
N ARG A 178 22.23 15.51 2.96
CA ARG A 178 22.98 14.70 2.00
C ARG A 178 22.54 13.24 2.01
N GLN A 179 22.37 12.64 3.18
CA GLN A 179 21.93 11.23 3.31
C GLN A 179 20.52 11.02 2.74
N ALA A 180 19.57 11.90 3.08
CA ALA A 180 18.22 11.84 2.55
C ALA A 180 18.20 12.00 1.01
N SER A 181 18.96 12.96 0.49
CA SER A 181 18.96 13.29 -0.94
C SER A 181 19.36 12.14 -1.86
N VAL A 182 20.28 11.27 -1.43
CA VAL A 182 20.84 10.20 -2.29
C VAL A 182 19.75 9.25 -2.76
N HIS A 183 18.98 8.64 -1.85
CA HIS A 183 17.99 7.63 -2.25
C HIS A 183 16.66 8.24 -2.69
N LEU A 184 16.33 9.47 -2.26
CA LEU A 184 15.19 10.21 -2.79
C LEU A 184 15.37 10.47 -4.30
N LYS A 185 16.53 10.99 -4.71
CA LYS A 185 16.83 11.17 -6.15
C LYS A 185 16.80 9.87 -6.94
N GLU A 186 17.25 8.77 -6.32
CA GLU A 186 17.27 7.48 -6.99
C GLU A 186 15.87 6.89 -7.20
N ILE A 187 14.96 7.03 -6.22
CA ILE A 187 13.60 6.51 -6.38
C ILE A 187 12.83 7.28 -7.45
N PHE A 188 13.06 8.60 -7.60
CA PHE A 188 12.42 9.44 -8.61
C PHE A 188 12.73 9.03 -10.05
N LYS A 189 13.79 8.27 -10.30
CA LYS A 189 14.11 7.75 -11.65
C LYS A 189 13.20 6.58 -12.06
N ASN A 190 12.45 6.02 -11.13
CA ASN A 190 11.59 4.86 -11.39
C ASN A 190 10.14 5.34 -11.49
N PRO A 191 9.37 4.93 -12.52
CA PRO A 191 7.95 5.27 -12.63
C PRO A 191 7.16 4.87 -11.38
N GLY A 192 6.43 5.82 -10.79
CA GLY A 192 5.63 5.58 -9.59
C GLY A 192 5.00 6.85 -9.01
N VAL A 193 4.14 6.67 -8.01
CA VAL A 193 3.56 7.76 -7.22
C VAL A 193 4.35 7.90 -5.93
N TRP A 194 5.07 9.02 -5.80
CA TRP A 194 6.12 9.25 -4.80
C TRP A 194 5.84 10.48 -3.92
N ASP A 195 4.57 10.84 -3.72
CA ASP A 195 4.14 12.06 -3.03
C ASP A 195 4.92 12.37 -1.73
N PRO A 196 5.08 11.45 -0.77
CA PRO A 196 5.77 11.75 0.47
C PRO A 196 7.26 12.08 0.24
N PHE A 197 7.89 11.37 -0.69
CA PHE A 197 9.31 11.56 -1.03
C PHE A 197 9.54 12.87 -1.78
N ILE A 198 8.66 13.21 -2.73
CA ILE A 198 8.73 14.45 -3.51
C ILE A 198 8.60 15.66 -2.59
N VAL A 199 7.57 15.69 -1.74
CA VAL A 199 7.33 16.83 -0.83
C VAL A 199 8.50 17.00 0.15
N SER A 200 9.00 15.91 0.72
CA SER A 200 10.14 15.93 1.65
C SER A 200 11.41 16.46 1.00
N TYR A 201 11.70 16.03 -0.23
CA TYR A 201 12.89 16.49 -0.95
C TYR A 201 12.79 17.96 -1.36
N VAL A 202 11.62 18.40 -1.82
CA VAL A 202 11.36 19.81 -2.18
C VAL A 202 11.48 20.72 -0.97
N GLU A 203 10.97 20.33 0.19
CA GLU A 203 11.08 21.14 1.42
C GLU A 203 12.56 21.35 1.80
N MET A 204 13.37 20.29 1.73
CA MET A 204 14.82 20.42 1.99
C MET A 204 15.51 21.33 0.98
N LEU A 205 15.15 21.26 -0.30
CA LEU A 205 15.70 22.15 -1.32
C LEU A 205 15.30 23.61 -1.11
N GLU A 206 14.03 23.86 -0.75
CA GLU A 206 13.57 25.21 -0.40
C GLU A 206 14.31 25.78 0.82
N PHE A 207 14.66 24.93 1.79
CA PHE A 207 15.44 25.35 2.97
C PHE A 207 16.88 25.77 2.61
N TYR A 208 17.52 25.10 1.66
CA TYR A 208 18.88 25.42 1.18
C TYR A 208 18.89 26.36 -0.04
N ASP A 209 17.79 27.07 -0.30
CA ASP A 209 17.60 28.01 -1.41
C ASP A 209 17.84 27.43 -2.83
N ASP A 210 17.83 26.10 -2.98
CA ASP A 210 17.95 25.42 -4.28
C ASP A 210 16.60 25.33 -5.00
N HIS A 211 16.12 26.52 -5.37
CA HIS A 211 14.81 26.68 -6.03
C HIS A 211 14.78 26.16 -7.47
N GLU A 212 15.93 26.11 -8.14
CA GLU A 212 16.03 25.62 -9.51
C GLU A 212 15.75 24.12 -9.55
N GLU A 213 16.43 23.33 -8.70
CA GLU A 213 16.20 21.89 -8.61
C GLU A 213 14.80 21.60 -8.07
N ALA A 214 14.30 22.36 -7.08
CA ALA A 214 12.94 22.17 -6.55
C ALA A 214 11.88 22.32 -7.64
N LEU A 215 11.99 23.37 -8.46
CA LEU A 215 11.08 23.60 -9.58
C LEU A 215 11.21 22.51 -10.63
N LYS A 216 12.42 22.05 -10.93
CA LYS A 216 12.67 20.97 -11.90
C LYS A 216 11.99 19.68 -11.47
N ILE A 217 12.25 19.22 -10.24
CA ILE A 217 11.65 17.99 -9.68
C ILE A 217 10.11 18.07 -9.72
N LEU A 218 9.52 19.21 -9.36
CA LEU A 218 8.07 19.38 -9.39
C LEU A 218 7.49 19.41 -10.82
N ASN A 219 8.22 19.93 -11.81
CA ASN A 219 7.77 19.89 -13.20
C ASN A 219 7.88 18.49 -13.77
N ASP A 220 9.01 17.81 -13.56
CA ASP A 220 9.23 16.44 -14.02
C ASP A 220 8.15 15.54 -13.42
N TYR A 221 7.89 15.65 -12.12
CA TYR A 221 6.87 14.84 -11.45
C TYR A 221 5.44 15.12 -11.92
N ALA A 222 5.14 16.34 -12.39
CA ALA A 222 3.81 16.72 -12.87
C ALA A 222 3.58 16.46 -14.37
N TYR A 223 4.64 16.42 -15.19
CA TYR A 223 4.50 16.43 -16.65
C TYR A 223 5.25 15.33 -17.39
N ASP A 224 6.11 14.55 -16.73
CA ASP A 224 6.75 13.39 -17.35
C ASP A 224 5.69 12.31 -17.63
N ASP A 225 5.46 12.04 -18.91
CA ASP A 225 4.45 11.11 -19.40
C ASP A 225 4.88 9.63 -19.29
N THR A 226 6.12 9.37 -18.87
CA THR A 226 6.60 8.03 -18.53
C THR A 226 6.16 7.58 -17.13
N PHE A 227 5.66 8.51 -16.31
CA PHE A 227 5.17 8.25 -14.96
C PHE A 227 3.65 8.05 -14.94
N PRO A 228 3.10 7.28 -13.97
CA PRO A 228 1.67 7.16 -13.82
C PRO A 228 1.05 8.54 -13.54
N PRO A 229 -0.13 8.86 -14.12
CA PRO A 229 -0.81 10.12 -13.85
C PRO A 229 -1.08 10.32 -12.35
N ASN A 230 -0.65 11.46 -11.81
CA ASN A 230 -0.86 11.82 -10.42
C ASN A 230 -1.42 13.24 -10.27
N PRO A 231 -2.70 13.39 -9.88
CA PRO A 231 -3.30 14.71 -9.62
C PRO A 231 -2.56 15.53 -8.55
N ASN A 232 -1.96 14.88 -7.56
CA ASN A 232 -1.25 15.57 -6.47
C ASN A 232 0.03 16.25 -6.97
N ALA A 233 0.72 15.69 -7.97
CA ALA A 233 1.92 16.31 -8.55
C ALA A 233 1.65 17.74 -9.06
N HIS A 234 0.52 17.96 -9.74
CA HIS A 234 0.10 19.29 -10.18
C HIS A 234 -0.26 20.22 -9.02
N VAL A 235 -0.81 19.67 -7.92
CA VAL A 235 -1.12 20.45 -6.71
C VAL A 235 0.17 20.93 -6.06
N PHE A 236 1.19 20.07 -5.93
CA PHE A 236 2.49 20.44 -5.37
C PHE A 236 3.17 21.53 -6.22
N LEU A 237 3.19 21.37 -7.54
CA LEU A 237 3.73 22.40 -8.45
C LEU A 237 2.96 23.72 -8.35
N TYR A 238 1.63 23.67 -8.30
CA TYR A 238 0.80 24.86 -8.14
C TYR A 238 1.13 25.59 -6.83
N GLN A 239 1.18 24.88 -5.71
CA GLN A 239 1.45 25.45 -4.40
C GLN A 239 2.83 26.10 -4.36
N TYR A 240 3.85 25.44 -4.91
CA TYR A 240 5.20 25.98 -5.04
C TYR A 240 5.22 27.28 -5.86
N LEU A 241 4.64 27.26 -7.06
CA LEU A 241 4.59 28.44 -7.94
C LEU A 241 3.84 29.60 -7.31
N LYS A 242 2.76 29.32 -6.57
CA LYS A 242 1.98 30.33 -5.85
C LYS A 242 2.81 31.01 -4.76
N ARG A 243 3.57 30.25 -3.96
CA ARG A 243 4.48 30.81 -2.94
C ARG A 243 5.57 31.69 -3.56
N ARG A 244 6.04 31.34 -4.76
CA ARG A 244 7.07 32.10 -5.51
C ARG A 244 6.52 33.27 -6.33
N GLY A 245 5.26 33.65 -6.16
CA GLY A 245 4.67 34.81 -6.83
C GLY A 245 4.48 34.64 -8.34
N ALA A 246 4.27 33.42 -8.83
CA ALA A 246 3.97 33.19 -10.24
C ALA A 246 2.66 33.86 -10.66
N SER A 247 2.58 34.28 -11.93
CA SER A 247 1.38 34.94 -12.47
C SER A 247 0.16 34.01 -12.51
N ASP A 248 -1.04 34.59 -12.37
CA ASP A 248 -2.31 33.85 -12.45
C ASP A 248 -2.45 33.04 -13.74
N LYS A 249 -1.89 33.54 -14.85
CA LYS A 249 -1.85 32.81 -16.13
C LYS A 249 -1.06 31.50 -16.02
N LYS A 250 0.09 31.51 -15.33
CA LYS A 250 0.92 30.32 -15.10
C LYS A 250 0.24 29.35 -14.13
N LEU A 251 -0.33 29.87 -13.05
CA LEU A 251 -1.09 29.09 -12.06
C LEU A 251 -2.31 28.39 -12.69
N THR A 252 -3.07 29.12 -13.51
CA THR A 252 -4.23 28.59 -14.25
C THR A 252 -3.81 27.49 -15.22
N LYS A 253 -2.65 27.61 -15.87
CA LYS A 253 -2.14 26.57 -16.80
C LYS A 253 -1.90 25.25 -16.08
N VAL A 254 -1.31 25.28 -14.89
CA VAL A 254 -1.04 24.08 -14.08
C VAL A 254 -2.35 23.39 -13.67
N LEU A 255 -3.35 24.17 -13.25
CA LEU A 255 -4.66 23.63 -12.83
C LEU A 255 -5.50 23.07 -13.97
N LYS A 256 -5.32 23.55 -15.20
CA LYS A 256 -6.09 23.08 -16.38
C LYS A 256 -5.86 21.60 -16.71
N VAL A 257 -4.82 20.97 -16.18
CA VAL A 257 -4.58 19.53 -16.36
C VAL A 257 -5.59 18.67 -15.59
N LYS A 258 -6.14 19.15 -14.45
CA LYS A 258 -7.26 18.48 -13.75
C LYS A 258 -8.49 18.26 -14.65
N GLN A 259 -8.77 19.21 -15.55
CA GLN A 259 -9.89 19.07 -16.49
C GLN A 259 -9.62 18.05 -17.60
N GLN A 260 -8.37 17.75 -17.94
CA GLN A 260 -8.07 16.74 -18.98
C GLN A 260 -8.20 15.31 -18.45
N ILE A 261 -7.91 15.08 -17.17
CA ILE A 261 -8.18 13.79 -16.49
C ILE A 261 -9.69 13.50 -16.45
N GLN A 262 -10.52 14.54 -16.28
CA GLN A 262 -11.98 14.41 -16.35
C GLN A 262 -12.54 14.25 -17.78
N LYS A 263 -11.84 14.75 -18.80
CA LYS A 263 -12.38 14.84 -20.17
C LYS A 263 -12.01 13.68 -21.10
N LYS A 264 -11.15 12.73 -20.68
CA LYS A 264 -10.76 11.58 -21.51
C LYS A 264 -11.08 10.23 -20.83
N GLY A 265 -12.26 9.70 -21.14
CA GLY A 265 -12.46 8.26 -21.36
C GLY A 265 -13.04 7.46 -20.19
N ASP A 266 -14.15 6.79 -20.51
CA ASP A 266 -14.89 5.76 -19.75
C ASP A 266 -15.55 6.23 -18.43
N ILE A 267 -16.88 6.16 -18.39
CA ILE A 267 -17.69 6.41 -17.19
C ILE A 267 -17.22 5.52 -16.03
N LYS A 268 -16.75 4.30 -16.31
CA LYS A 268 -16.17 3.41 -15.30
C LYS A 268 -14.85 3.93 -14.74
N LYS A 269 -14.02 4.56 -15.56
CA LYS A 269 -12.76 5.18 -15.12
C LYS A 269 -13.02 6.46 -14.33
N ALA A 270 -14.00 7.25 -14.75
CA ALA A 270 -14.46 8.41 -13.98
C ALA A 270 -15.01 8.01 -12.60
N LEU A 271 -15.78 6.90 -12.54
CA LEU A 271 -16.24 6.33 -11.27
C LEU A 271 -15.06 5.93 -10.38
N GLY A 272 -14.07 5.21 -10.94
CA GLY A 272 -12.86 4.83 -10.21
C GLY A 272 -12.14 6.02 -9.59
N ILE A 273 -11.91 7.08 -10.39
CA ILE A 273 -11.24 8.30 -9.91
C ILE A 273 -12.03 8.98 -8.78
N VAL A 274 -13.36 9.06 -8.88
CA VAL A 274 -14.17 9.70 -7.84
C VAL A 274 -14.18 8.87 -6.55
N MET A 275 -14.18 7.54 -6.66
CA MET A 275 -14.05 6.66 -5.50
C MET A 275 -12.67 6.82 -4.85
N ASP A 276 -11.59 6.82 -5.64
CA ASP A 276 -10.22 7.06 -5.17
C ASP A 276 -10.08 8.42 -4.49
N MET A 277 -10.75 9.46 -5.00
CA MET A 277 -10.77 10.78 -4.37
C MET A 277 -11.46 10.74 -3.00
N LEU A 278 -12.62 10.08 -2.90
CA LEU A 278 -13.40 9.96 -1.66
C LEU A 278 -12.71 9.12 -0.58
N ASP A 279 -11.76 8.25 -0.95
CA ASP A 279 -10.96 7.51 0.02
C ASP A 279 -10.13 8.44 0.92
N PHE A 280 -9.73 9.62 0.43
CA PHE A 280 -9.04 10.62 1.23
C PHE A 280 -10.01 11.51 2.03
N ALA A 281 -9.72 11.68 3.33
CA ALA A 281 -10.60 12.38 4.27
C ALA A 281 -10.90 13.85 3.92
N CYS A 282 -10.00 14.54 3.20
CA CYS A 282 -10.20 15.93 2.80
C CYS A 282 -11.27 16.10 1.72
N TRP A 283 -11.43 15.13 0.81
CA TRP A 283 -12.41 15.20 -0.29
C TRP A 283 -13.82 14.77 0.14
N ARG A 284 -13.96 14.00 1.23
CA ARG A 284 -15.29 13.59 1.75
C ARG A 284 -16.17 14.76 2.17
N LYS A 285 -15.57 15.91 2.49
CA LYS A 285 -16.27 17.15 2.87
C LYS A 285 -16.58 18.05 1.67
N GLU A 286 -16.06 17.73 0.49
CA GLU A 286 -16.18 18.57 -0.70
C GLU A 286 -17.43 18.19 -1.51
N LEU A 287 -18.40 19.10 -1.58
CA LEU A 287 -19.71 18.85 -2.20
C LEU A 287 -19.61 18.53 -3.69
N GLU A 288 -18.66 19.13 -4.39
CA GLU A 288 -18.46 18.95 -5.83
C GLU A 288 -18.04 17.51 -6.20
N VAL A 289 -17.35 16.80 -5.30
CA VAL A 289 -16.96 15.39 -5.51
C VAL A 289 -18.20 14.49 -5.43
N TRP A 290 -19.09 14.75 -4.46
CA TRP A 290 -20.37 14.04 -4.33
C TRP A 290 -21.34 14.32 -5.49
N ARG A 291 -21.40 15.57 -5.97
CA ARG A 291 -22.17 15.91 -7.17
C ARG A 291 -21.64 15.16 -8.39
N SER A 292 -20.33 15.11 -8.57
CA SER A 292 -19.69 14.35 -9.65
C SER A 292 -20.01 12.85 -9.56
N LEU A 293 -19.99 12.26 -8.36
CA LEU A 293 -20.41 10.86 -8.16
C LEU A 293 -21.87 10.64 -8.57
N ASN A 294 -22.76 11.53 -8.15
CA ASN A 294 -24.20 11.45 -8.47
C ASN A 294 -24.44 11.53 -9.98
N ASP A 295 -23.75 12.43 -10.68
CA ASP A 295 -23.84 12.57 -12.13
C ASP A 295 -23.32 11.33 -12.87
N ILE A 296 -22.27 10.69 -12.35
CA ILE A 296 -21.71 9.44 -12.91
C ILE A 296 -22.70 8.28 -12.72
N ILE A 297 -23.28 8.15 -11.52
CA ILE A 297 -24.30 7.13 -11.22
C ILE A 297 -25.53 7.33 -12.11
N GLY A 298 -26.01 8.58 -12.26
CA GLY A 298 -27.11 8.91 -13.16
C GLY A 298 -26.86 8.46 -14.60
N LYS A 299 -25.64 8.70 -15.11
CA LYS A 299 -25.25 8.29 -16.46
C LYS A 299 -25.15 6.77 -16.63
N LEU A 300 -24.70 6.04 -15.61
CA LEU A 300 -24.66 4.57 -15.62
C LEU A 300 -26.07 3.97 -15.66
N ASN A 301 -27.02 4.56 -14.93
CA ASN A 301 -28.40 4.09 -14.90
C ASN A 301 -29.14 4.37 -16.23
N SER A 302 -28.88 5.50 -16.89
CA SER A 302 -29.47 5.83 -18.19
C SER A 302 -28.97 4.98 -19.36
N GLY A 303 -27.85 4.24 -19.20
CA GLY A 303 -27.32 3.34 -20.22
C GLY A 303 -27.96 1.95 -20.27
N TYR A 304 -28.85 1.63 -19.32
CA TYR A 304 -29.46 0.29 -19.16
C TYR A 304 -30.85 0.14 -19.80
N GLU A 305 -31.46 1.20 -20.32
CA GLU A 305 -32.86 1.16 -20.78
C GLU A 305 -33.08 0.78 -22.27
N HIS A 306 -32.04 0.47 -23.06
CA HIS A 306 -32.23 0.28 -24.51
C HIS A 306 -31.94 -1.11 -25.11
N ASP A 307 -31.80 -2.16 -24.28
CA ASP A 307 -31.47 -3.51 -24.79
C ASP A 307 -32.40 -4.61 -24.27
N THR A 308 -33.71 -4.42 -24.44
CA THR A 308 -34.70 -5.50 -24.31
C THR A 308 -35.69 -5.48 -25.46
N THR A 309 -35.25 -5.91 -26.64
CA THR A 309 -36.16 -6.50 -27.64
C THR A 309 -36.06 -8.02 -27.56
N PRO A 310 -37.18 -8.76 -27.48
CA PRO A 310 -37.14 -10.21 -27.42
C PRO A 310 -36.77 -10.78 -28.80
N PRO A 311 -36.03 -11.91 -28.87
CA PRO A 311 -35.67 -12.50 -30.15
C PRO A 311 -36.92 -13.08 -30.82
N ASP A 312 -37.28 -12.52 -31.97
CA ASP A 312 -38.27 -13.07 -32.88
C ASP A 312 -37.88 -14.48 -33.33
N CYS A 313 -38.87 -15.37 -33.30
CA CYS A 313 -38.85 -16.66 -33.98
C CYS A 313 -38.72 -16.50 -35.50
N GLN A 314 -38.14 -17.53 -36.13
CA GLN A 314 -37.95 -17.80 -37.58
C GLN A 314 -36.48 -17.63 -37.99
N THR A 315 -35.75 -18.61 -38.55
CA THR A 315 -36.14 -19.68 -39.48
C THR A 315 -35.23 -20.92 -39.32
N LEU A 316 -35.86 -22.10 -39.28
CA LEU A 316 -35.30 -23.34 -39.82
C LEU A 316 -35.37 -23.27 -41.35
N ALA A 317 -34.24 -23.35 -42.05
CA ALA A 317 -34.11 -23.93 -43.38
C ALA A 317 -32.64 -23.83 -43.87
N GLU A 318 -32.09 -24.97 -44.28
CA GLU A 318 -31.03 -25.13 -45.31
C GLU A 318 -29.58 -24.77 -44.96
N MET A 319 -28.85 -25.74 -44.37
CA MET A 319 -27.86 -26.60 -45.05
C MET A 319 -27.09 -27.45 -44.03
#